data_AF-A0A816N8L9-F1
#
_entry.id   AF-A0A816N8L9-F1
#
_cell.length_a   1.000
_cell.length_b   1.000
_cell.length_c   1.000
_cell.angle_alpha   90.00
_cell.angle_beta   90.00
_cell.angle_gamma   90.00
#
_symmetry.space_group_name_H-M   'P 1'
#
loop_
_entity.id
_entity.type
_entity.pdbx_description
1 polymer ?
#
loop_
_entity_poly.entity_id
_entity_poly.type
_entity_poly.pdbx_seq_one_letter_code
_entity_poly.pdbx_strand_id
1 'polypeptide(L)' 'MDEQRYLYVSDVAKHEVRRYQLGEKIGTLVAGGNGQGGGLNQLNRPAYLFVDRQQNVYISEYNNHRV' A
#
# COMPACT_ATOMS: atom_id res chain seq x y z
N MET A 1 12.55 -0.60 2.27
CA MET A 1 12.78 0.49 3.25
C MET A 1 13.30 1.66 2.46
N ASP A 2 12.62 2.80 2.52
CA ASP A 2 13.02 4.00 1.75
C ASP A 2 14.10 4.82 2.47
N GLU A 3 14.59 5.89 1.83
CA GLU A 3 15.63 6.78 2.35
C GLU A 3 15.21 7.51 3.65
N GLN A 4 13.89 7.61 3.92
CA GLN A 4 13.32 8.21 5.12
C GLN A 4 13.05 7.17 6.23
N ARG A 5 13.43 5.91 6.00
CA ARG A 5 13.24 4.77 6.90
C ARG A 5 11.78 4.37 7.11
N TYR A 6 10.94 4.51 6.09
CA TYR A 6 9.61 3.89 6.07
C TYR A 6 9.65 2.47 5.50
N LEU A 7 8.84 1.61 6.10
CA LEU A 7 8.46 0.30 5.59
C LEU A 7 7.02 0.38 5.08
N TYR A 8 6.82 0.12 3.79
CA TYR A 8 5.49 -0.04 3.21
C TYR A 8 5.15 -1.53 3.17
N VAL A 9 3.96 -1.86 3.66
CA VAL A 9 3.45 -3.22 3.74
C VAL A 9 2.15 -3.28 2.98
N SER A 10 2.08 -4.18 2.00
CA SER A 10 0.82 -4.55 1.36
C SER A 10 0.18 -5.68 2.16
N ASP A 11 -0.98 -5.43 2.74
CA ASP A 11 -1.79 -6.48 3.36
C ASP A 11 -2.82 -6.95 2.32
N VAL A 12 -2.46 -8.03 1.61
CA VAL A 12 -3.25 -8.60 0.52
C VAL A 12 -4.65 -9.02 1.01
N ALA A 13 -4.74 -9.55 2.23
CA ALA A 13 -5.98 -10.07 2.81
C ALA A 13 -6.91 -8.96 3.26
N LYS A 14 -6.36 -7.84 3.71
CA LYS A 14 -7.14 -6.65 4.08
C LYS A 14 -7.38 -5.68 2.95
N HIS A 15 -6.75 -5.90 1.79
CA HIS A 15 -6.84 -5.00 0.63
C HIS A 15 -6.44 -3.56 0.99
N GLU A 16 -5.33 -3.44 1.72
CA GLU A 16 -4.80 -2.16 2.17
C GLU A 16 -3.29 -2.10 2.05
N VAL A 17 -2.76 -0.88 2.00
CA VAL A 17 -1.33 -0.61 2.13
C VAL A 17 -1.11 0.30 3.32
N ARG A 18 -0.18 -0.08 4.18
CA ARG A 18 0.23 0.70 5.35
C ARG A 18 1.70 1.08 5.26
N ARG A 19 2.04 2.26 5.78
CA ARG A 19 3.43 2.65 6.04
C ARG A 19 3.73 2.66 7.53
N TYR A 20 4.94 2.27 7.89
CA TYR A 20 5.47 2.25 9.24
C TYR A 20 6.79 3.00 9.27
N GLN A 21 6.96 3.96 10.19
CA GLN A 21 8.29 4.47 10.47
C GLN A 21 9.06 3.44 11.29
N LEU A 22 10.38 3.34 11.10
CA LEU A 22 11.20 2.41 11.87
C LEU A 22 11.00 2.63 13.39
N GLY A 23 10.54 1.57 14.07
CA GLY A 23 10.24 1.58 15.52
C GLY A 23 8.76 1.77 15.86
N GLU A 24 7.93 2.16 14.88
CA GLU A 24 6.47 2.26 15.09
C GLU A 24 5.80 0.89 15.02
N LYS A 25 4.83 0.69 15.92
CA LYS A 25 3.99 -0.52 15.96
C LYS A 25 2.68 -0.36 15.20
N ILE A 26 2.25 0.88 15.00
CA ILE A 26 0.97 1.22 14.38
C ILE A 26 1.26 1.87 13.03
N GLY A 27 0.83 1.23 11.95
CA GLY A 27 1.05 1.73 10.60
C GLY A 27 -0.06 2.68 10.16
N THR A 28 0.33 3.74 9.46
CA THR A 28 -0.60 4.67 8.81
C THR A 28 -1.15 4.04 7.54
N LEU A 29 -2.48 4.04 7.37
CA LEU A 29 -3.12 3.62 6.13
C LEU A 29 -2.81 4.66 5.04
N VAL A 30 -2.25 4.22 3.92
CA VAL A 30 -1.87 5.10 2.80
C VAL A 30 -2.65 4.82 1.52
N ALA A 31 -3.23 3.62 1.37
CA ALA A 31 -4.14 3.28 0.28
C ALA A 31 -5.06 2.12 0.67
N GLY A 32 -6.25 2.05 0.06
CA GLY A 32 -7.25 1.03 0.34
C GLY A 32 -7.98 1.25 1.67
N GLY A 33 -8.36 0.16 2.33
CA GLY A 33 -9.08 0.19 3.62
C GLY A 33 -10.58 0.51 3.53
N ASN A 34 -11.12 0.73 2.33
CA ASN A 34 -12.55 0.97 2.08
C ASN A 34 -13.25 -0.28 1.48
N GLY A 35 -12.79 -1.46 1.88
CA GLY A 35 -13.22 -2.74 1.33
C GLY A 35 -12.57 -3.09 -0.01
N GLN A 36 -12.78 -4.34 -0.42
CA GLN A 36 -12.33 -4.87 -1.70
C GLN A 36 -13.09 -4.21 -2.86
N GLY A 37 -12.41 -3.75 -3.91
CA GLY A 37 -13.07 -3.26 -5.11
C GLY A 37 -12.19 -2.48 -6.06
N GLY A 38 -12.79 -1.96 -7.14
CA GLY A 38 -12.12 -1.18 -8.18
C GLY A 38 -12.29 0.34 -8.05
N GLY A 39 -12.93 0.83 -6.98
CA GLY A 39 -13.05 2.26 -6.72
C GLY A 39 -11.70 2.95 -6.54
N LEU A 40 -11.69 4.28 -6.61
CA LEU A 40 -10.47 5.10 -6.47
C LEU A 40 -9.80 4.95 -5.09
N ASN A 41 -10.57 4.61 -4.06
CA ASN A 41 -10.12 4.43 -2.68
C ASN A 41 -10.21 2.96 -2.20
N GLN A 42 -10.43 2.03 -3.13
CA GLN A 42 -10.50 0.59 -2.88
C GLN A 42 -9.33 -0.12 -3.57
N LEU A 43 -8.92 -1.26 -3.01
CA LEU A 43 -7.93 -2.14 -3.62
C LEU A 43 -8.49 -3.55 -3.71
N ASN A 44 -7.89 -4.39 -4.54
CA ASN A 44 -8.26 -5.78 -4.74
C ASN A 44 -7.00 -6.63 -4.94
N ARG A 45 -6.54 -7.23 -3.84
CA ARG A 45 -5.30 -8.01 -3.76
C ARG A 45 -4.07 -7.24 -4.28
N PRO A 46 -3.69 -6.13 -3.61
CA PRO A 46 -2.47 -5.39 -3.95
C PRO A 46 -1.25 -6.27 -3.72
N ALA A 47 -0.52 -6.64 -4.78
CA ALA A 47 0.51 -7.69 -4.73
C ALA A 47 1.94 -7.14 -4.67
N TYR A 48 2.21 -6.04 -5.35
CA TYR A 48 3.54 -5.41 -5.39
C TYR A 48 3.45 -3.92 -5.14
N LEU A 49 4.53 -3.40 -4.53
CA LEU A 49 4.69 -2.00 -4.20
C LEU A 49 6.01 -1.51 -4.77
N PHE A 50 5.98 -0.31 -5.34
CA PHE A 50 7.18 0.47 -5.66
C PHE A 50 7.01 1.87 -5.09
N VAL A 51 8.09 2.41 -4.51
CA VAL A 51 8.11 3.77 -3.95
C VAL A 51 9.25 4.53 -4.60
N ASP A 52 8.94 5.68 -5.17
CA ASP A 52 9.95 6.54 -5.80
C ASP A 52 10.63 7.48 -4.79
N ARG A 53 11.62 8.25 -5.24
CA ARG A 53 12.33 9.21 -4.38
C ARG A 53 11.48 10.39 -3.90
N GLN A 54 10.32 10.61 -4.51
CA GLN A 54 9.35 11.65 -4.14
C GLN A 54 8.29 11.10 -3.18
N GLN A 55 8.42 9.84 -2.74
CA GLN A 55 7.49 9.14 -1.86
C GLN A 55 6.12 8.87 -2.50
N ASN A 56 6.04 8.83 -3.82
CA ASN A 56 4.87 8.31 -4.52
C ASN A 56 4.85 6.80 -4.40
N VAL A 57 3.68 6.23 -4.07
CA VAL A 57 3.47 4.79 -3.91
C VAL A 57 2.70 4.26 -5.12
N TYR A 58 3.31 3.32 -5.82
CA TYR A 58 2.72 2.61 -6.96
C TYR A 58 2.31 1.20 -6.53
N ILE A 59 1.09 0.78 -6.85
CA ILE A 59 0.48 -0.43 -6.29
C ILE A 59 -0.08 -1.27 -7.43
N SER A 60 0.56 -2.39 -7.76
CA SER A 60 -0.03 -3.32 -8.73
C SER A 60 -1.08 -4.21 -8.07
N GLU A 61 -2.30 -4.20 -8.61
CA GLU A 61 -3.41 -5.01 -8.11
C GLU A 61 -3.62 -6.25 -8.97
N TYR A 62 -3.52 -7.42 -8.33
CA TYR A 62 -3.59 -8.69 -9.05
C TYR A 62 -4.97 -8.92 -9.71
N ASN A 63 -6.06 -8.54 -9.02
CA ASN A 63 -7.42 -8.80 -9.49
C ASN A 63 -8.05 -7.64 -10.26
N ASN A 64 -7.62 -6.40 -10.02
CA ASN A 64 -8.12 -5.24 -10.77
C ASN A 64 -7.31 -4.98 -12.05
N HIS A 65 -6.21 -5.72 -12.27
CA HIS A 65 -5.34 -5.58 -13.44
C HIS A 65 -4.90 -4.13 -13.70
N ARG A 66 -4.55 -3.42 -12.61
CA ARG A 66 -4.12 -2.01 -12.65
C ARG A 66 -2.91 -1.74 -11.77
N VAL A 67 -2.31 -0.57 -11.96
CA VAL A 67 -1.25 0.03 -11.12
C VAL A 67 -1.77 1.34 -10.53
#